data_AF-V4L2F7-F1
#
_entry.id   AF-V4L2F7-F1
#
_cell.length_a   1.000
_cell.length_b   1.000
_cell.length_c   1.000
_cell.angle_alpha   90.00
_cell.angle_beta   90.00
_cell.angle_gamma   90.00
#
_symmetry.space_group_name_H-M   'P 1'
#
loop_
_entity.id
_entity.type
_entity.pdbx_description
1 polymer ?
#
loop_
_entity_poly.entity_id
_entity_poly.type
_entity_poly.pdbx_seq_one_letter_code
_entity_poly.pdbx_strand_id
1 'polypeptide(L)'
;MNIPDALTDLKNSLADTEDRQALLEKIAESYGLRPELLRRKFEEQHGVSVDEWSPPTDIIQTSRERAQEKAIKEANDMWSRLYSYECDIDPGFLFEVSNREYALISISRGKEMTAIRVIDQEQIHFRFRGETHAYVIDFIKKNAVNTDGS
;
A
#
# COMPACT_ATOMS: atom_id res chain seq x y z
N MET A 1 -22.45 -0.26 -12.66
CA MET A 1 -22.36 0.52 -11.41
C MET A 1 -22.34 -0.45 -10.25
N ASN A 2 -21.24 -0.52 -9.49
CA ASN A 2 -21.12 -1.43 -8.36
C ASN A 2 -20.79 -0.63 -7.09
N ILE A 3 -21.81 -0.29 -6.31
CA ILE A 3 -21.68 0.46 -5.04
C ILE A 3 -20.77 -0.27 -4.04
N PRO A 4 -20.88 -1.61 -3.86
CA PRO A 4 -19.93 -2.38 -3.04
C PRO A 4 -18.45 -2.18 -3.39
N ASP A 5 -18.10 -2.12 -4.68
CA ASP A 5 -16.71 -1.91 -5.10
C ASP A 5 -16.27 -0.48 -4.77
N ALA A 6 -17.10 0.52 -5.06
CA ALA A 6 -16.83 1.91 -4.74
C ALA A 6 -16.63 2.14 -3.23
N LEU A 7 -17.42 1.46 -2.39
CA LEU A 7 -17.27 1.51 -0.93
C LEU A 7 -15.98 0.85 -0.47
N THR A 8 -15.56 -0.23 -1.12
CA THR A 8 -14.29 -0.91 -0.82
C THR A 8 -13.11 -0.01 -1.18
N ASP A 9 -13.12 0.61 -2.36
CA ASP A 9 -12.08 1.53 -2.79
C ASP A 9 -12.00 2.78 -1.91
N LEU A 10 -13.16 3.34 -1.52
CA LEU A 10 -13.23 4.47 -0.60
C LEU A 10 -12.64 4.10 0.76
N LYS A 11 -13.06 2.97 1.32
CA LYS A 11 -12.54 2.47 2.60
C LYS A 11 -11.02 2.27 2.56
N ASN A 12 -10.51 1.65 1.51
CA ASN A 12 -9.08 1.41 1.37
C ASN A 12 -8.31 2.73 1.27
N SER A 13 -8.84 3.71 0.54
CA SER A 13 -8.14 4.97 0.28
C SER A 13 -8.23 5.99 1.42
N LEU A 14 -9.20 5.86 2.34
CA LEU A 14 -9.45 6.83 3.41
C LEU A 14 -8.31 6.95 4.43
N ALA A 15 -7.49 5.92 4.58
CA ALA A 15 -6.36 5.95 5.49
C ALA A 15 -5.12 6.68 4.92
N ASP A 16 -5.15 7.07 3.64
CA ASP A 16 -4.01 7.62 2.90
C ASP A 16 -4.19 9.09 2.46
N THR A 17 -5.32 9.71 2.84
CA THR A 17 -5.65 11.08 2.46
C THR A 17 -5.98 11.94 3.67
N GLU A 18 -5.42 13.14 3.70
CA GLU A 18 -5.88 14.21 4.58
C GLU A 18 -7.17 14.85 4.02
N ASP A 19 -7.33 14.85 2.69
CA ASP A 19 -8.52 15.36 2.01
C ASP A 19 -9.47 14.22 1.64
N ARG A 20 -10.34 13.90 2.60
CA ARG A 20 -11.33 12.82 2.49
C ARG A 20 -12.49 13.20 1.58
N GLN A 21 -12.80 14.49 1.45
CA GLN A 21 -13.85 14.99 0.58
C GLN A 21 -13.44 14.87 -0.90
N ALA A 22 -12.23 15.29 -1.25
CA ALA A 22 -11.72 15.14 -2.61
C ALA A 22 -11.63 13.65 -3.02
N LEU A 23 -11.26 12.78 -2.08
CA LEU A 23 -11.25 11.33 -2.33
C LEU A 23 -12.66 10.78 -2.60
N LEU A 24 -13.63 11.15 -1.77
CA LEU A 24 -15.03 10.76 -1.95
C LEU A 24 -15.55 11.17 -3.33
N GLU A 25 -15.28 12.42 -3.74
CA GLU A 25 -15.69 12.96 -5.03
C GLU A 25 -15.04 12.20 -6.19
N LYS A 26 -13.74 11.96 -6.12
CA LYS A 26 -12.98 11.22 -7.15
C LYS A 26 -13.49 9.79 -7.33
N ILE A 27 -13.77 9.08 -6.23
CA ILE A 27 -14.28 7.71 -6.30
C ILE A 27 -15.72 7.70 -6.79
N ALA A 28 -16.55 8.62 -6.31
CA ALA A 28 -17.92 8.74 -6.81
C ALA A 28 -17.93 8.98 -8.33
N GLU A 29 -17.09 9.88 -8.85
CA GLU A 29 -16.95 10.14 -10.29
C GLU A 29 -16.52 8.89 -11.06
N SER A 30 -15.49 8.18 -10.56
CA SER A 30 -14.95 6.97 -11.19
C SER A 30 -15.98 5.86 -11.37
N TYR A 31 -16.98 5.80 -10.47
CA TYR A 31 -18.06 4.82 -10.50
C TYR A 31 -19.38 5.37 -11.08
N GLY A 32 -19.41 6.63 -11.52
CA GLY A 32 -20.62 7.30 -12.02
C GLY A 32 -21.69 7.49 -10.95
N LEU A 33 -21.28 7.64 -9.68
CA LEU A 33 -22.14 7.82 -8.51
C LEU A 33 -22.17 9.29 -8.10
N ARG A 34 -23.21 9.65 -7.34
CA ARG A 34 -23.24 10.94 -6.64
C ARG A 34 -22.42 10.83 -5.34
N PRO A 35 -21.53 11.78 -5.02
CA PRO A 35 -20.73 11.75 -3.78
C PRO A 35 -21.59 11.58 -2.52
N GLU A 36 -22.78 12.21 -2.48
CA GLU A 36 -23.70 12.14 -1.35
C GLU A 36 -24.29 10.73 -1.17
N LEU A 37 -24.53 10.02 -2.28
CA LEU A 37 -25.00 8.64 -2.21
C LEU A 37 -23.92 7.72 -1.65
N LEU A 38 -22.68 7.90 -2.11
CA LEU A 38 -21.54 7.09 -1.63
C LEU A 38 -21.28 7.34 -0.15
N ARG A 39 -21.28 8.61 0.28
CA ARG A 39 -21.14 9.02 1.69
C ARG A 39 -22.22 8.41 2.57
N ARG A 40 -23.49 8.51 2.17
CA ARG A 40 -24.61 7.93 2.91
C ARG A 40 -24.50 6.40 3.00
N LYS A 41 -24.12 5.74 1.90
CA LYS A 41 -23.97 4.28 1.88
C LYS A 41 -22.83 3.80 2.75
N PHE A 42 -21.73 4.57 2.80
CA PHE A 42 -20.61 4.31 3.68
C PHE A 42 -21.04 4.40 5.15
N GLU A 43 -21.75 5.46 5.52
CA GLU A 43 -22.27 5.65 6.88
C GLU A 43 -23.29 4.55 7.26
N GLU A 44 -24.20 4.18 6.36
CA GLU A 44 -25.14 3.07 6.56
C GLU A 44 -24.42 1.72 6.77
N GLN A 45 -23.28 1.49 6.12
CA GLN A 45 -22.52 0.25 6.23
C GLN A 45 -21.60 0.20 7.46
N HIS A 46 -21.01 1.32 7.84
CA HIS A 46 -19.97 1.38 8.87
C HIS A 46 -20.40 2.04 10.18
N GLY A 47 -21.57 2.69 10.21
CA GLY A 47 -22.11 3.36 11.39
C GLY A 47 -21.36 4.63 11.78
N VAL A 48 -20.45 5.11 10.93
CA VAL A 48 -19.63 6.32 11.16
C VAL A 48 -19.48 7.09 9.85
N SER A 49 -19.30 8.41 9.94
CA SER A 49 -19.09 9.24 8.77
C SER A 49 -17.71 8.99 8.14
N VAL A 50 -17.58 9.31 6.85
CA VAL A 50 -16.31 9.23 6.09
C VAL A 50 -15.21 10.08 6.77
N ASP A 51 -15.60 11.22 7.34
CA ASP A 51 -14.68 12.17 7.96
C ASP A 51 -14.19 11.72 9.35
N GLU A 52 -14.95 10.86 10.02
CA GLU A 52 -14.61 10.31 11.35
C GLU A 52 -14.08 8.88 11.26
N TRP A 53 -14.23 8.24 10.10
CA TRP A 53 -13.81 6.86 9.92
C TRP A 53 -12.31 6.72 10.09
N SER A 54 -11.90 5.74 10.88
CA SER A 54 -10.52 5.30 10.98
C SER A 54 -10.51 3.79 10.73
N PRO A 55 -9.52 3.25 10.00
CA PRO A 55 -9.42 1.82 9.83
C PRO A 55 -9.28 1.17 11.23
N PRO A 56 -10.07 0.13 11.55
CA PRO A 56 -9.75 -0.75 12.66
C PRO A 56 -8.31 -1.25 12.50
N THR A 57 -7.56 -1.32 13.60
CA THR A 57 -6.16 -1.77 13.63
C THR A 57 -5.97 -3.10 12.87
N ASP A 58 -6.95 -3.99 12.93
CA ASP A 58 -6.99 -5.28 12.24
C ASP A 58 -6.97 -5.15 10.70
N ILE A 59 -7.50 -4.06 10.15
CA ILE A 59 -7.54 -3.83 8.69
C ILE A 59 -6.17 -3.39 8.18
N ILE A 60 -5.44 -2.57 8.93
CA ILE A 60 -4.05 -2.22 8.58
C ILE A 60 -3.19 -3.47 8.61
N GLN A 61 -3.34 -4.31 9.64
CA GLN A 61 -2.63 -5.57 9.74
C GLN A 61 -2.97 -6.51 8.56
N THR A 62 -4.25 -6.65 8.22
CA THR A 62 -4.69 -7.44 7.07
C THR A 62 -4.14 -6.88 5.74
N SER A 63 -4.09 -5.56 5.58
CA SER A 63 -3.53 -4.91 4.39
C SER A 63 -2.02 -5.11 4.28
N ARG A 64 -1.30 -5.08 5.42
CA ARG A 64 0.12 -5.44 5.49
C ARG A 64 0.32 -6.86 5.03
N GLU A 65 -0.38 -7.82 5.62
CA GLU A 65 -0.29 -9.24 5.26
C GLU A 65 -0.53 -9.46 3.76
N ARG A 66 -1.57 -8.85 3.19
CA ARG A 66 -1.84 -8.92 1.74
C ARG A 66 -0.72 -8.33 0.89
N ALA A 67 -0.17 -7.18 1.29
CA ALA A 67 0.92 -6.55 0.57
C ALA A 67 2.20 -7.39 0.61
N GLN A 68 2.49 -8.01 1.76
CA GLN A 68 3.60 -8.93 1.93
C GLN A 68 3.42 -10.18 1.08
N GLU A 69 2.27 -10.84 1.15
CA GLU A 69 1.94 -12.02 0.33
C GLU A 69 2.08 -11.72 -1.16
N LYS A 70 1.50 -10.59 -1.60
CA LYS A 70 1.59 -10.17 -3.00
C LYS A 70 3.03 -9.87 -3.39
N ALA A 71 3.81 -9.20 -2.53
CA ALA A 71 5.20 -8.86 -2.83
C ALA A 71 6.08 -10.12 -2.93
N ILE A 72 5.90 -11.07 -2.02
CA ILE A 72 6.58 -12.37 -2.03
C ILE A 72 6.22 -13.16 -3.30
N LYS A 73 4.94 -13.18 -3.68
CA LYS A 73 4.48 -13.86 -4.89
C LYS A 73 5.13 -13.26 -6.15
N GLU A 74 5.08 -11.94 -6.30
CA GLU A 74 5.69 -11.24 -7.44
C GLU A 74 7.21 -11.45 -7.48
N ALA A 75 7.87 -11.42 -6.33
CA ALA A 75 9.30 -11.69 -6.24
C ALA A 75 9.65 -13.11 -6.68
N ASN A 76 8.89 -14.12 -6.23
CA ASN A 76 9.07 -15.51 -6.63
C ASN A 76 8.82 -15.72 -8.14
N ASP A 77 7.78 -15.07 -8.69
CA ASP A 77 7.51 -15.11 -10.12
C ASP A 77 8.65 -14.49 -10.93
N MET A 78 9.30 -13.42 -10.44
CA MET A 78 10.50 -12.86 -11.07
C MET A 78 11.73 -13.77 -10.90
N TRP A 79 11.94 -14.36 -9.73
CA TRP A 79 13.07 -15.26 -9.46
C TRP A 79 13.01 -16.54 -10.30
N SER A 80 11.81 -17.04 -10.59
CA SER A 80 11.62 -18.16 -11.52
C SER A 80 12.12 -17.84 -12.95
N ARG A 81 12.22 -16.54 -13.30
CA ARG A 81 12.63 -16.04 -14.62
C ARG A 81 14.09 -15.56 -14.67
N LEU A 82 14.66 -15.16 -13.55
CA LEU A 82 16.00 -14.54 -13.47
C LEU A 82 16.83 -15.25 -12.39
N TYR A 83 17.86 -15.96 -12.83
CA TYR A 83 18.79 -16.69 -11.98
C TYR A 83 19.35 -15.81 -10.86
N SER A 84 19.03 -16.21 -9.62
CA SER A 84 19.62 -15.84 -8.32
C SER A 84 19.96 -14.36 -8.09
N TYR A 85 19.28 -13.75 -7.13
CA TYR A 85 19.76 -12.53 -6.50
C TYR A 85 19.92 -12.73 -5.00
N GLU A 86 21.16 -12.63 -4.49
CA GLU A 86 21.45 -12.52 -3.07
C GLU A 86 21.19 -11.07 -2.65
N CYS A 87 20.05 -10.84 -2.00
CA CYS A 87 19.74 -9.59 -1.31
C CYS A 87 19.55 -9.92 0.17
N ASP A 88 20.19 -9.16 1.06
CA ASP A 88 20.11 -9.33 2.52
C ASP A 88 18.75 -8.86 3.11
N ILE A 89 17.73 -8.69 2.27
CA ILE A 89 16.38 -8.30 2.67
C ILE A 89 15.42 -9.21 1.92
N ASP A 90 14.57 -9.90 2.68
CA ASP A 90 13.56 -10.78 2.13
C ASP A 90 12.45 -9.99 1.44
N PRO A 91 11.88 -10.52 0.34
CA PRO A 91 10.63 -10.01 -0.21
C PRO A 91 9.53 -9.98 0.86
N GLY A 92 8.66 -8.97 0.79
CA GLY A 92 7.64 -8.71 1.81
C GLY A 92 8.15 -7.95 3.04
N PHE A 93 9.43 -7.55 3.07
CA PHE A 93 9.91 -6.66 4.13
C PHE A 93 9.16 -5.32 4.11
N LEU A 94 8.65 -4.91 5.28
CA LEU A 94 7.88 -3.67 5.42
C LEU A 94 8.78 -2.49 5.76
N PHE A 95 8.62 -1.40 5.02
CA PHE A 95 9.35 -0.16 5.25
C PHE A 95 8.45 1.05 4.95
N GLU A 96 8.81 2.19 5.54
CA GLU A 96 8.07 3.43 5.38
C GLU A 96 8.84 4.46 4.53
N VAL A 97 8.13 5.16 3.63
CA VAL A 97 8.67 6.30 2.89
C VAL A 97 7.62 7.40 2.85
N SER A 98 7.94 8.59 3.37
CA SER A 98 7.03 9.75 3.37
C SER A 98 5.67 9.43 4.01
N ASN A 99 5.68 8.81 5.20
CA ASN A 99 4.48 8.40 5.95
C ASN A 99 3.59 7.38 5.23
N ARG A 100 4.16 6.57 4.33
CA ARG A 100 3.46 5.51 3.62
C ARG A 100 4.21 4.20 3.76
N GLU A 101 3.49 3.12 4.01
CA GLU A 101 4.05 1.79 4.18
C GLU A 101 4.09 1.01 2.87
N TYR A 102 5.17 0.26 2.69
CA TYR A 102 5.43 -0.54 1.50
C TYR A 102 5.98 -1.91 1.86
N ALA A 103 5.59 -2.93 1.11
CA ALA A 103 6.17 -4.26 1.13
C ALA A 103 7.15 -4.44 -0.04
N LEU A 104 8.41 -4.73 0.25
CA LEU A 104 9.47 -4.85 -0.75
C LEU A 104 9.22 -6.04 -1.70
N ILE A 105 9.28 -5.82 -3.02
CA ILE A 105 9.34 -6.92 -4.01
C ILE A 105 10.80 -7.24 -4.34
N SER A 106 11.57 -6.23 -4.74
CA SER A 106 12.94 -6.44 -5.21
C SER A 106 13.78 -5.18 -5.21
N ILE A 107 15.10 -5.39 -5.22
CA ILE A 107 16.10 -4.35 -5.46
C ILE A 107 16.94 -4.81 -6.65
N SER A 108 16.96 -4.03 -7.73
CA SER A 108 17.80 -4.34 -8.90
C SER A 108 19.26 -3.92 -8.65
N ARG A 109 20.20 -4.51 -9.40
CA ARG A 109 21.66 -4.18 -9.33
C ARG A 109 21.98 -2.68 -9.51
N GLY A 110 21.01 -1.88 -9.93
CA GLY A 110 21.25 -0.59 -10.58
C GLY A 110 20.52 0.61 -9.99
N LYS A 111 20.12 0.59 -8.71
CA LYS A 111 19.47 1.72 -7.99
C LYS A 111 17.95 1.81 -8.15
N GLU A 112 17.32 0.72 -8.55
CA GLU A 112 15.86 0.67 -8.63
C GLU A 112 15.33 -0.34 -7.62
N MET A 113 14.26 0.06 -6.94
CA MET A 113 13.54 -0.77 -5.99
C MET A 113 12.09 -0.83 -6.44
N THR A 114 11.50 -2.02 -6.35
CA THR A 114 10.08 -2.23 -6.59
C THR A 114 9.44 -2.69 -5.30
N ALA A 115 8.30 -2.11 -4.96
CA ALA A 115 7.55 -2.44 -3.75
C ALA A 115 6.05 -2.31 -3.97
N ILE A 116 5.26 -2.88 -3.07
CA ILE A 116 3.80 -2.79 -3.07
C ILE A 116 3.40 -1.84 -1.96
N ARG A 117 2.64 -0.80 -2.28
CA ARG A 117 2.06 0.07 -1.25
C ARG A 117 1.00 -0.69 -0.46
N VAL A 118 1.11 -0.67 0.87
CA VAL A 118 0.29 -1.53 1.76
C VAL A 118 -1.21 -1.28 1.60
N ILE A 119 -1.60 -0.03 1.45
CA ILE A 119 -3.00 0.37 1.57
C ILE A 119 -3.88 0.02 0.36
N ASP A 120 -3.34 0.17 -0.85
CA ASP A 120 -4.06 -0.01 -2.12
C ASP A 120 -3.42 -1.07 -3.02
N GLN A 121 -2.35 -1.70 -2.53
CA GLN A 121 -1.68 -2.79 -3.21
C GLN A 121 -1.06 -2.38 -4.56
N GLU A 122 -0.83 -1.08 -4.77
CA GLU A 122 -0.21 -0.56 -5.99
C GLU A 122 1.28 -0.86 -6.01
N GLN A 123 1.80 -1.31 -7.16
CA GLN A 123 3.22 -1.51 -7.35
C GLN A 123 3.91 -0.18 -7.68
N ILE A 124 4.89 0.19 -6.87
CA ILE A 124 5.65 1.43 -6.98
C ILE A 124 7.11 1.12 -7.31
N HIS A 125 7.67 1.90 -8.23
CA HIS A 125 9.08 1.86 -8.61
C HIS A 125 9.81 3.09 -8.07
N PHE A 126 10.82 2.85 -7.23
CA PHE A 126 11.69 3.88 -6.69
C PHE A 126 13.00 3.88 -7.46
N ARG A 127 13.50 5.08 -7.80
CA ARG A 127 14.79 5.27 -8.45
C ARG A 127 15.68 6.16 -7.58
N PHE A 128 16.78 5.60 -7.09
CA PHE A 128 17.76 6.31 -6.28
C PHE A 128 18.85 6.91 -7.18
N ARG A 129 19.04 8.24 -7.14
CA ARG A 129 20.05 8.91 -7.98
C ARG A 129 21.39 8.92 -7.26
N GLY A 130 22.43 8.37 -7.91
CA GLY A 130 23.81 8.43 -7.41
C GLY A 130 24.17 7.42 -6.32
N GLU A 131 23.19 6.72 -5.76
CA GLU A 131 23.38 5.84 -4.61
C GLU A 131 23.91 4.44 -4.98
N THR A 132 24.47 3.74 -4.01
CA THR A 132 24.93 2.34 -4.17
C THR A 132 23.83 1.36 -3.78
N HIS A 133 23.95 0.10 -4.19
CA HIS A 133 23.05 -0.96 -3.73
C HIS A 133 23.02 -1.09 -2.19
N ALA A 134 24.19 -0.93 -1.56
CA ALA A 134 24.32 -0.94 -0.10
C ALA A 134 23.56 0.23 0.57
N TYR A 135 23.53 1.41 -0.05
CA TYR A 135 22.75 2.54 0.45
C TYR A 135 21.25 2.25 0.43
N VAL A 136 20.74 1.63 -0.64
CA VAL A 136 19.32 1.28 -0.74
C VAL A 136 18.93 0.27 0.35
N ILE A 137 19.78 -0.71 0.62
CA ILE A 137 19.58 -1.68 1.71
C ILE A 137 19.57 -0.98 3.07
N ASP A 138 20.53 -0.09 3.34
CA ASP A 138 20.60 0.68 4.60
C ASP A 138 19.39 1.61 4.76
N PHE A 139 18.95 2.24 3.67
CA PHE A 139 17.72 3.04 3.65
C PHE A 139 16.49 2.23 4.06
N ILE A 140 16.30 1.03 3.48
CA ILE A 140 15.15 0.17 3.82
C ILE A 140 15.22 -0.25 5.28
N LYS A 141 16.40 -0.68 5.76
CA LYS A 141 16.59 -1.12 7.15
C LYS A 141 16.34 0.00 8.16
N LYS A 142 16.78 1.24 7.86
CA LYS A 142 16.55 2.41 8.72
C LYS A 142 15.08 2.83 8.79
N ASN A 143 14.31 2.54 7.75
CA ASN A 143 12.88 2.87 7.70
C ASN A 143 12.02 1.62 7.88
N ALA A 144 12.53 0.59 8.56
CA ALA A 144 11.77 -0.62 8.84
C ALA A 144 10.52 -0.29 9.67
N VAL A 145 9.38 -0.83 9.25
CA VAL A 145 8.15 -0.77 10.06
C VAL A 145 8.27 -1.88 11.09
N ASN A 146 8.43 -1.50 12.36
CA ASN A 146 8.41 -2.49 13.45
C ASN A 146 6.99 -3.05 13.57
N THR A 147 6.82 -4.31 13.20
CA THR A 147 5.57 -5.06 13.39
C THR A 147 5.41 -5.58 14.83
N ASP A 148 6.41 -5.40 15.67
CA ASP A 148 6.36 -5.73 17.10
C ASP A 148 5.51 -4.70 17.84
N GLY A 149 4.18 -4.92 17.77
CA GLY A 149 3.23 -4.35 18.71
C GLY A 149 3.36 -5.04 20.06
N SER A 150 3.45 -4.21 21.10
CA SER A 150 3.38 -4.55 22.53
C SER A 150 2.14 -5.33 22.94
#